data_AF-A0A958PS91-F1
#
_entry.id   AF-A0A958PS91-F1
#
_cell.length_a   1.000
_cell.length_b   1.000
_cell.length_c   1.000
_cell.angle_alpha   90.00
_cell.angle_beta   90.00
_cell.angle_gamma   90.00
#
_symmetry.space_group_name_H-M   'P 1'
#
loop_
_entity.id
_entity.type
_entity.pdbx_description
1 polymer ?
#
loop_
_entity_poly.entity_id
_entity_poly.type
_entity_poly.pdbx_seq_one_letter_code
_entity_poly.pdbx_strand_id
1 'polypeptide(L)'
;MGRPLSNETRFFSAKDLGSSLKKVASDIVTMDEHRLTSQWYHSDRDVDLYLWIDDNQNVIKQRMQLCGQLIEWNVLEGIRTGFVTDEENGVGLEDVSFRYDSNPIFTTVRQATDLVQYILDIEEALKFKIIENFVESPDIKTLSAEDFLSRYGKPVHCESTLSGWSKLIQKISRIWK
;
A
#
# COMPACT_ATOMS: atom_id res chain seq x y z
N MET A 1 26.30 -39.07 2.66
CA MET A 1 24.86 -39.30 2.41
C MET A 1 24.33 -38.07 1.69
N GLY A 2 24.16 -38.16 0.36
CA GLY A 2 23.58 -37.07 -0.42
C GLY A 2 22.07 -37.03 -0.17
N ARG A 3 21.54 -35.87 0.22
CA ARG A 3 20.08 -35.67 0.22
C ARG A 3 19.61 -35.71 -1.23
N PRO A 4 18.57 -36.47 -1.58
CA PRO A 4 17.98 -36.38 -2.90
C PRO A 4 17.37 -34.98 -3.04
N LEU A 5 17.89 -34.19 -3.97
CA LEU A 5 17.19 -33.01 -4.48
C LEU A 5 16.01 -33.54 -5.28
N SER A 6 14.87 -33.76 -4.63
CA SER A 6 13.60 -33.90 -5.34
C SER A 6 13.33 -32.56 -6.00
N ASN A 7 13.75 -32.45 -7.26
CA ASN A 7 13.45 -31.35 -8.16
C ASN A 7 11.95 -31.45 -8.51
N GLU A 8 11.08 -31.24 -7.53
CA GLU A 8 9.66 -31.05 -7.78
C GLU A 8 9.53 -29.69 -8.46
N THR A 9 9.40 -29.70 -9.78
CA THR A 9 8.96 -28.53 -10.55
C THR A 9 7.55 -28.18 -10.09
N ARG A 10 7.44 -27.36 -9.03
CA ARG A 10 6.16 -26.88 -8.53
C ARG A 10 5.72 -25.72 -9.39
N PHE A 11 4.69 -25.96 -10.19
CA PHE A 11 4.03 -24.91 -10.97
C PHE A 11 3.43 -23.87 -10.04
N PHE A 12 3.40 -22.61 -10.49
CA PHE A 12 2.72 -21.53 -9.79
C PHE A 12 1.25 -21.88 -9.55
N SER A 13 0.81 -21.78 -8.30
CA SER A 13 -0.58 -21.96 -7.88
C SER A 13 -0.96 -20.79 -6.99
N ALA A 14 -1.72 -19.83 -7.55
CA ALA A 14 -2.17 -18.65 -6.81
C ALA A 14 -2.99 -19.02 -5.56
N LYS A 15 -3.77 -20.11 -5.65
CA LYS A 15 -4.55 -20.61 -4.52
C LYS A 15 -3.68 -21.10 -3.38
N ASP A 16 -2.69 -21.94 -3.68
CA ASP A 16 -1.86 -22.53 -2.64
C ASP A 16 -0.94 -21.49 -2.00
N LEU A 17 -0.33 -20.62 -2.80
CA LEU A 17 0.51 -19.51 -2.32
C LEU A 17 -0.30 -18.44 -1.59
N GLY A 18 -1.44 -18.04 -2.15
CA GLY A 18 -2.31 -17.05 -1.53
C GLY A 18 -2.84 -17.52 -0.18
N SER A 19 -3.29 -18.78 -0.09
CA SER A 19 -3.81 -19.35 1.16
C SER A 19 -2.75 -19.61 2.23
N SER A 20 -1.46 -19.66 1.85
CA SER A 20 -0.35 -19.79 2.81
C SER A 20 0.14 -18.45 3.38
N LEU A 21 -0.29 -17.31 2.82
CA LEU A 21 0.00 -16.00 3.40
C LEU A 21 -0.69 -15.83 4.75
N LYS A 22 0.12 -15.49 5.77
CA LYS A 22 -0.32 -15.22 7.13
C LYS A 22 0.17 -13.88 7.61
N LYS A 23 -0.63 -13.19 8.41
CA LYS A 23 -0.22 -11.91 9.01
C LYS A 23 0.90 -12.16 10.02
N VAL A 24 2.07 -11.58 9.77
CA VAL A 24 3.27 -11.71 10.62
C VAL A 24 3.44 -10.51 11.54
N ALA A 25 3.18 -9.30 11.02
CA ALA A 25 3.32 -8.08 11.79
C ALA A 25 2.20 -7.07 11.47
N SER A 26 1.90 -6.24 12.46
CA SER A 26 0.98 -5.11 12.33
C SER A 26 1.44 -4.00 13.25
N ASP A 27 1.95 -2.92 12.67
CA ASP A 27 2.48 -1.77 13.40
C ASP A 27 1.63 -0.53 13.13
N ILE A 28 1.57 0.35 14.11
CA ILE A 28 0.87 1.63 14.00
C ILE A 28 1.92 2.73 14.10
N VAL A 29 2.11 3.46 13.01
CA VAL A 29 2.94 4.65 12.98
C VAL A 29 2.03 5.86 13.17
N THR A 30 2.30 6.65 14.21
CA THR A 30 1.58 7.90 14.46
C THR A 30 2.46 9.06 13.99
N MET A 31 1.95 9.89 13.08
CA MET A 31 2.61 11.09 12.57
C MET A 31 1.69 12.29 12.79
N ASP A 32 2.03 13.16 13.73
CA ASP A 32 1.20 14.29 14.16
C ASP A 32 -0.25 13.83 14.50
N GLU A 33 -1.21 14.15 13.64
CA GLU A 33 -2.62 13.77 13.76
C GLU A 33 -3.00 12.54 12.91
N HIS A 34 -2.05 11.91 12.24
CA HIS A 34 -2.26 10.79 11.33
C HIS A 34 -1.86 9.48 11.97
N ARG A 35 -2.65 8.44 11.73
CA ARG A 35 -2.31 7.07 12.11
C ARG A 35 -2.25 6.25 10.85
N LEU A 36 -1.09 5.64 10.62
CA LEU A 36 -0.86 4.70 9.54
C LEU A 36 -0.68 3.32 10.13
N THR A 37 -1.48 2.36 9.70
CA THR A 37 -1.30 0.95 10.04
C THR A 37 -0.52 0.27 8.93
N SER A 38 0.68 -0.22 9.24
CA SER A 38 1.42 -1.11 8.35
C SER A 38 1.15 -2.56 8.71
N GLN A 39 0.75 -3.37 7.73
CA GLN A 39 0.53 -4.81 7.91
C GLN A 39 1.46 -5.58 6.98
N TRP A 40 2.07 -6.64 7.51
CA TRP A 40 2.91 -7.54 6.74
C TRP A 40 2.34 -8.96 6.79
N TYR A 41 2.15 -9.54 5.61
CA TYR A 41 1.76 -10.92 5.41
C TYR A 41 2.90 -11.65 4.71
N HIS A 42 3.23 -12.84 5.21
CA HIS A 42 4.31 -13.67 4.69
C HIS A 42 3.80 -15.08 4.40
N SER A 43 4.29 -15.68 3.33
CA SER A 43 4.05 -17.08 2.98
C SER A 43 5.26 -17.94 3.32
N ASP A 44 5.08 -19.25 3.36
CA ASP A 44 6.16 -20.23 3.47
C ASP A 44 7.03 -20.37 2.20
N ARG A 45 6.80 -19.55 1.16
CA ARG A 45 7.36 -19.73 -0.21
C ARG A 45 7.74 -18.42 -0.90
N ASP A 46 8.44 -17.53 -0.18
CA ASP A 46 9.01 -16.27 -0.72
C ASP A 46 7.98 -15.34 -1.38
N VAL A 47 6.81 -15.25 -0.74
CA VAL A 47 5.79 -14.25 -1.05
C VAL A 47 5.54 -13.40 0.17
N ASP A 48 5.62 -12.09 -0.02
CA ASP A 48 5.31 -11.09 0.99
C ASP A 48 4.28 -10.10 0.46
N LEU A 49 3.36 -9.69 1.31
CA LEU A 49 2.44 -8.58 1.05
C LEU A 49 2.55 -7.57 2.19
N TYR A 50 2.90 -6.34 1.84
CA TYR A 50 2.93 -5.19 2.73
C TYR A 50 1.79 -4.25 2.36
N LEU A 51 1.01 -3.84 3.37
CA LEU A 51 -0.07 -2.89 3.24
C LEU A 51 0.17 -1.69 4.15
N TRP A 52 -0.09 -0.49 3.66
CA TRP A 52 -0.12 0.73 4.46
C TRP A 52 -1.52 1.32 4.36
N ILE A 53 -2.20 1.37 5.50
CA ILE A 53 -3.63 1.68 5.60
C ILE A 53 -3.81 2.91 6.50
N ASP A 54 -4.53 3.91 6.01
CA ASP A 54 -4.84 5.12 6.78
C ASP A 54 -5.93 4.88 7.86
N ASP A 55 -6.26 5.93 8.60
CA ASP A 55 -7.32 5.93 9.61
C ASP A 55 -8.72 5.65 9.03
N ASN A 56 -8.95 6.06 7.78
CA ASN A 56 -10.18 5.84 7.02
C ASN A 56 -10.26 4.44 6.36
N GLN A 57 -9.34 3.52 6.70
CA GLN A 57 -9.27 2.17 6.12
C GLN A 57 -9.05 2.16 4.60
N ASN A 58 -8.41 3.18 4.05
CA ASN A 58 -7.93 3.19 2.67
C ASN A 58 -6.50 2.68 2.62
N VAL A 59 -6.23 1.84 1.62
CA VAL A 59 -4.87 1.44 1.29
C VAL A 59 -4.22 2.60 0.55
N ILE A 60 -3.18 3.21 1.13
CA ILE A 60 -2.45 4.33 0.50
C ILE A 60 -1.22 3.83 -0.26
N LYS A 61 -0.72 2.65 0.11
CA LYS A 61 0.36 1.92 -0.54
C LYS A 61 0.19 0.44 -0.28
N GLN A 62 0.52 -0.38 -1.28
CA GLN A 62 0.63 -1.82 -1.16
C GLN A 62 1.82 -2.32 -1.97
N ARG A 63 2.49 -3.35 -1.46
CA ARG A 63 3.67 -3.93 -2.10
C ARG A 63 3.64 -5.44 -1.94
N MET A 64 3.67 -6.15 -3.05
CA MET A 64 3.80 -7.60 -3.08
C MET A 64 5.18 -7.97 -3.63
N GLN A 65 5.88 -8.85 -2.93
CA GLN A 65 7.06 -9.55 -3.43
C GLN A 65 6.66 -10.97 -3.77
N LEU A 66 6.98 -11.43 -4.98
CA LEU A 66 6.66 -12.76 -5.47
C LEU A 66 7.91 -13.34 -6.17
N CYS A 67 8.59 -14.29 -5.54
CA CYS A 67 9.76 -14.95 -6.11
C CYS A 67 10.83 -13.97 -6.62
N GLY A 68 11.12 -12.93 -5.83
CA GLY A 68 12.06 -11.86 -6.19
C GLY A 68 11.50 -10.78 -7.12
N GLN A 69 10.31 -10.96 -7.71
CA GLN A 69 9.61 -9.90 -8.42
C GLN A 69 8.91 -8.97 -7.43
N LEU A 70 8.89 -7.69 -7.76
CA LEU A 70 8.27 -6.64 -6.97
C LEU A 70 7.06 -6.09 -7.72
N ILE A 71 5.94 -5.96 -7.02
CA ILE A 71 4.74 -5.25 -7.47
C ILE A 71 4.41 -4.22 -6.40
N GLU A 72 4.44 -2.94 -6.75
CA GLU A 72 4.10 -1.86 -5.84
C GLU A 72 3.01 -1.00 -6.46
N TRP A 73 1.99 -0.66 -5.68
CA TRP A 73 1.10 0.43 -6.00
C TRP A 73 1.09 1.43 -4.85
N ASN A 74 1.04 2.72 -5.17
CA ASN A 74 0.71 3.76 -4.21
C ASN A 74 -0.10 4.87 -4.86
N VAL A 75 -0.82 5.63 -4.03
CA VAL A 75 -1.76 6.66 -4.49
C VAL A 75 -1.10 7.82 -5.26
N LEU A 76 0.21 8.02 -5.14
CA LEU A 76 0.91 9.13 -5.79
C LEU A 76 1.48 8.75 -7.15
N GLU A 77 1.97 7.52 -7.27
CA GLU A 77 2.77 7.08 -8.43
C GLU A 77 2.07 6.01 -9.26
N GLY A 78 0.97 5.42 -8.77
CA GLY A 78 0.29 4.31 -9.40
C GLY A 78 1.07 3.00 -9.29
N ILE A 79 0.85 2.10 -10.25
CA ILE A 79 1.48 0.78 -10.31
C ILE A 79 2.92 0.84 -10.84
N ARG A 80 3.82 0.12 -10.17
CA ARG A 80 5.19 -0.15 -10.59
C ARG A 80 5.53 -1.61 -10.40
N THR A 81 6.36 -2.15 -11.28
CA THR A 81 6.96 -3.47 -11.11
C THR A 81 8.47 -3.37 -11.08
N GLY A 82 9.12 -4.43 -10.62
CA GLY A 82 10.57 -4.52 -10.60
C GLY A 82 11.04 -5.85 -10.04
N PHE A 83 12.26 -5.85 -9.53
CA PHE A 83 12.83 -6.99 -8.84
C PHE A 83 13.67 -6.53 -7.66
N VAL A 84 13.81 -7.44 -6.70
CA VAL A 84 14.68 -7.27 -5.54
C VAL A 84 16.11 -7.63 -5.95
N THR A 85 17.06 -6.79 -5.57
CA THR A 85 18.49 -7.02 -5.78
C THR A 85 19.21 -6.99 -4.45
N ASP A 86 20.03 -8.00 -4.22
CA ASP A 86 20.95 -8.03 -3.10
C ASP A 86 22.22 -7.30 -3.54
N GLU A 87 22.41 -6.08 -3.05
CA GLU A 87 23.67 -5.38 -3.22
C GLU A 87 24.59 -5.74 -2.04
N GLU A 88 25.67 -6.48 -2.33
CA GLU A 88 26.77 -6.64 -1.40
C GLU A 88 27.48 -5.30 -1.21
N ASN A 89 26.97 -4.50 -0.28
CA ASN A 89 27.75 -3.40 0.26
C ASN A 89 28.90 -4.05 1.04
N GLY A 90 30.15 -3.83 0.60
CA GLY A 90 31.39 -4.50 1.07
C GLY A 90 31.72 -4.42 2.57
N VAL A 91 30.74 -4.03 3.39
CA VAL A 91 30.69 -4.06 4.85
C VAL A 91 29.94 -5.31 5.39
N GLY A 92 29.43 -6.19 4.51
CA GLY A 92 28.79 -7.46 4.91
C GLY A 92 27.38 -7.30 5.50
N LEU A 93 26.73 -6.16 5.25
CA LEU A 93 25.31 -5.95 5.49
C LEU A 93 24.61 -6.04 4.14
N GLU A 94 23.78 -7.07 3.95
CA GLU A 94 22.87 -7.17 2.81
C GLU A 94 21.85 -6.03 2.91
N ASP A 95 21.98 -5.03 2.04
CA ASP A 95 21.00 -3.97 1.91
C ASP A 95 20.07 -4.35 0.75
N VAL A 96 18.77 -4.45 1.04
CA VAL A 96 17.78 -4.86 0.05
C VAL A 96 17.50 -3.66 -0.85
N SER A 97 18.01 -3.68 -2.08
CA SER A 97 17.73 -2.66 -3.08
C SER A 97 16.62 -3.12 -4.04
N PHE A 98 15.87 -2.15 -4.58
CA PHE A 98 14.79 -2.41 -5.54
C PHE A 98 15.14 -1.77 -6.87
N ARG A 99 15.08 -2.58 -7.93
CA ARG A 99 15.22 -2.08 -9.30
C ARG A 99 13.88 -2.14 -10.01
N TYR A 100 13.31 -0.98 -10.26
CA TYR A 100 12.04 -0.83 -10.95
C TYR A 100 12.20 -0.95 -12.47
N ASP A 101 11.19 -1.54 -13.10
CA ASP A 101 11.07 -1.61 -14.55
C ASP A 101 10.72 -0.23 -15.12
N SER A 102 11.17 0.04 -16.36
CA SER A 102 10.79 1.28 -17.06
C SER A 102 9.29 1.36 -17.36
N ASN A 103 8.64 0.20 -17.51
CA ASN A 103 7.20 0.07 -17.70
C ASN A 103 6.68 -1.10 -16.85
N PRO A 104 5.50 -0.99 -16.22
CA PRO A 104 4.92 -2.08 -15.44
C PRO A 104 4.69 -3.35 -16.27
N ILE A 105 5.05 -4.50 -15.70
CA ILE A 105 4.84 -5.83 -16.28
C ILE A 105 3.50 -6.38 -15.80
N PHE A 106 2.46 -6.20 -16.63
CA PHE A 106 1.07 -6.56 -16.26
C PHE A 106 0.82 -8.05 -15.99
N THR A 107 1.64 -8.96 -16.53
CA THR A 107 1.52 -10.39 -16.20
C THR A 107 1.81 -10.66 -14.72
N THR A 108 2.78 -9.96 -14.16
CA THR A 108 3.15 -10.05 -12.74
C THR A 108 2.09 -9.39 -11.88
N VAL A 109 1.53 -8.25 -12.31
CA VAL A 109 0.40 -7.61 -11.64
C VAL A 109 -0.81 -8.57 -11.57
N ARG A 110 -1.12 -9.26 -12.68
CA ARG A 110 -2.20 -10.26 -12.71
C ARG A 110 -1.95 -11.43 -11.75
N GLN A 111 -0.71 -11.91 -11.67
CA GLN A 111 -0.36 -12.96 -10.70
C GLN A 111 -0.58 -12.48 -9.26
N ALA A 112 -0.22 -11.23 -8.95
CA ALA A 112 -0.46 -10.63 -7.66
C ALA A 112 -1.97 -10.51 -7.35
N THR A 113 -2.80 -10.09 -8.31
CA THR A 113 -4.26 -10.04 -8.11
C THR A 113 -4.87 -11.41 -7.89
N ASP A 114 -4.40 -12.43 -8.62
CA ASP A 114 -4.86 -13.80 -8.45
C ASP A 114 -4.51 -14.33 -7.05
N LEU A 115 -3.31 -14.02 -6.54
CA LEU A 115 -2.87 -14.39 -5.19
C LEU A 115 -3.75 -13.78 -4.10
N VAL A 116 -4.05 -12.47 -4.21
CA VAL A 116 -4.81 -11.73 -3.19
C VAL A 116 -6.19 -12.34 -2.93
N GLN A 117 -6.85 -12.87 -3.97
CA GLN A 117 -8.16 -13.52 -3.85
C GLN A 117 -8.16 -14.67 -2.82
N TYR A 118 -7.04 -15.39 -2.70
CA TYR A 118 -6.94 -16.58 -1.86
C TYR A 118 -6.32 -16.34 -0.48
N ILE A 119 -5.95 -15.11 -0.13
CA ILE A 119 -5.40 -14.79 1.19
C ILE A 119 -6.49 -14.94 2.25
N LEU A 120 -6.34 -15.86 3.20
CA LEU A 120 -7.41 -16.16 4.16
C LEU A 120 -7.52 -15.13 5.29
N ASP A 121 -6.41 -14.48 5.63
CA ASP A 121 -6.29 -13.61 6.81
C ASP A 121 -6.65 -12.14 6.52
N ILE A 122 -7.18 -11.83 5.34
CA ILE A 122 -7.61 -10.50 4.90
C ILE A 122 -9.12 -10.50 4.70
N GLU A 123 -9.81 -9.48 5.22
CA GLU A 123 -11.23 -9.28 5.01
C GLU A 123 -11.56 -9.03 3.53
N GLU A 124 -12.68 -9.57 3.03
CA GLU A 124 -13.08 -9.47 1.62
C GLU A 124 -13.17 -8.02 1.12
N ALA A 125 -13.66 -7.09 1.94
CA ALA A 125 -13.70 -5.67 1.57
C ALA A 125 -12.31 -5.08 1.31
N LEU A 126 -11.32 -5.48 2.12
CA LEU A 126 -9.94 -5.04 1.95
C LEU A 126 -9.27 -5.73 0.76
N LYS A 127 -9.56 -7.03 0.52
CA LYS A 127 -9.10 -7.72 -0.70
C LYS A 127 -9.58 -7.02 -1.95
N PHE A 128 -10.85 -6.63 -1.99
CA PHE A 128 -11.43 -5.92 -3.12
C PHE A 128 -10.67 -4.62 -3.40
N LYS A 129 -10.40 -3.82 -2.37
CA LYS A 129 -9.59 -2.59 -2.50
C LYS A 129 -8.18 -2.87 -3.00
N ILE A 130 -7.51 -3.90 -2.49
CA ILE A 130 -6.15 -4.27 -2.93
C ILE A 130 -6.16 -4.67 -4.40
N ILE A 131 -7.14 -5.46 -4.84
CA ILE A 131 -7.28 -5.89 -6.23
C ILE A 131 -7.59 -4.69 -7.13
N GLU A 132 -8.54 -3.83 -6.73
CA GLU A 132 -8.89 -2.59 -7.45
C GLU A 132 -7.66 -1.70 -7.65
N ASN A 133 -6.85 -1.52 -6.60
CA ASN A 133 -5.60 -0.76 -6.68
C ASN A 133 -4.60 -1.34 -7.69
N PHE A 134 -4.50 -2.67 -7.82
CA PHE A 134 -3.62 -3.29 -8.82
C PHE A 134 -4.19 -3.27 -10.24
N VAL A 135 -5.51 -3.38 -10.40
CA VAL A 135 -6.17 -3.47 -11.71
C VAL A 135 -6.42 -2.09 -12.31
N GLU A 136 -7.10 -1.22 -11.57
CA GLU A 136 -7.47 0.12 -12.03
C GLU A 136 -6.33 1.12 -11.84
N SER A 137 -5.41 0.83 -10.91
CA SER A 137 -4.26 1.68 -10.56
C SER A 137 -4.63 3.17 -10.42
N PRO A 138 -5.66 3.52 -9.61
CA PRO A 138 -5.99 4.91 -9.37
C PRO A 138 -4.79 5.61 -8.74
N ASP A 139 -4.53 6.84 -9.16
CA ASP A 139 -3.45 7.66 -8.65
C ASP A 139 -3.88 9.14 -8.62
N ILE A 140 -3.01 10.00 -8.08
CA ILE A 140 -3.28 11.44 -7.98
C ILE A 140 -3.46 12.13 -9.36
N LYS A 141 -3.00 11.52 -10.45
CA LYS A 141 -3.09 12.09 -11.81
C LYS A 141 -4.39 11.70 -12.50
N THR A 142 -4.93 10.54 -12.16
CA THR A 142 -6.16 9.97 -12.72
C THR A 142 -7.39 10.34 -11.91
N LEU A 143 -7.25 10.55 -10.61
CA LEU A 143 -8.33 11.03 -9.74
C LEU A 143 -8.53 12.54 -9.87
N SER A 144 -9.79 12.98 -9.81
CA SER A 144 -10.08 14.40 -9.61
C SER A 144 -9.59 14.84 -8.22
N ALA A 145 -9.28 16.14 -8.06
CA ALA A 145 -8.87 16.67 -6.76
C ALA A 145 -9.96 16.45 -5.68
N GLU A 146 -11.23 16.55 -6.07
CA GLU A 146 -12.36 16.29 -5.17
C GLU A 146 -12.41 14.83 -4.74
N ASP A 147 -12.28 13.89 -5.68
CA ASP A 147 -12.27 12.45 -5.37
C ASP A 147 -11.07 12.07 -4.51
N PHE A 148 -9.89 12.61 -4.82
CA PHE A 148 -8.68 12.37 -4.05
C PHE A 148 -8.83 12.88 -2.61
N LEU A 149 -9.33 14.11 -2.43
CA LEU A 149 -9.55 14.68 -1.10
C LEU A 149 -10.69 13.98 -0.35
N SER A 150 -11.74 13.53 -1.04
CA SER A 150 -12.82 12.77 -0.44
C SER A 150 -12.35 11.40 0.08
N ARG A 151 -11.45 10.75 -0.65
CA ARG A 151 -10.91 9.44 -0.28
C ARG A 151 -9.79 9.54 0.76
N TYR A 152 -8.79 10.39 0.51
CA TYR A 152 -7.52 10.43 1.26
C TYR A 152 -7.30 11.73 2.02
N GLY A 153 -8.14 12.74 1.80
CA GLY A 153 -8.10 13.98 2.54
C GLY A 153 -8.78 13.84 3.90
N LYS A 154 -8.39 14.69 4.85
CA LYS A 154 -9.16 14.90 6.07
C LYS A 154 -10.26 15.91 5.80
N PRO A 155 -11.42 15.81 6.49
CA PRO A 155 -12.23 16.99 6.69
C PRO A 155 -11.35 18.00 7.41
N VAL A 156 -11.03 19.11 6.74
CA VAL A 156 -10.41 20.24 7.43
C VAL A 156 -11.44 20.67 8.45
N HIS A 157 -11.24 20.33 9.74
CA HIS A 157 -11.86 21.07 10.81
C HIS A 157 -11.24 22.46 10.78
N CYS A 158 -11.72 23.27 9.84
CA CYS A 158 -11.57 24.69 9.88
C CYS A 158 -12.45 25.09 11.06
N GLU A 159 -11.88 25.13 12.26
CA GLU A 159 -12.46 25.89 13.35
C GLU A 159 -12.75 27.25 12.77
N SER A 160 -14.03 27.50 12.49
CA SER A 160 -14.46 28.66 11.74
C SER A 160 -13.90 29.92 12.41
N THR A 161 -12.86 30.50 11.80
CA THR A 161 -12.38 31.84 12.12
C THR A 161 -13.39 32.91 11.68
N LEU A 162 -14.62 32.52 11.32
CA LEU A 162 -15.80 33.38 11.33
C LEU A 162 -16.06 34.00 12.73
N SER A 163 -15.58 33.38 13.81
CA SER A 163 -15.57 33.98 15.17
C SER A 163 -14.70 35.24 15.27
N GLY A 164 -13.57 35.29 14.54
CA GLY A 164 -12.66 36.45 14.56
C GLY A 164 -13.20 37.63 13.76
N TRP A 165 -13.69 37.37 12.55
CA TRP A 165 -14.24 38.41 11.67
C TRP A 165 -15.57 38.96 12.15
N SER A 166 -16.45 38.12 12.72
CA SER A 166 -17.70 38.59 13.34
C SER A 166 -17.44 39.48 14.56
N LYS A 167 -16.44 39.15 15.39
CA LYS A 167 -15.99 40.01 16.50
C LYS A 167 -15.34 41.31 16.02
N LEU A 168 -14.58 41.27 14.92
CA LEU A 168 -13.98 42.46 14.32
C LEU A 168 -15.06 43.40 13.73
N ILE A 169 -16.03 42.85 13.00
CA ILE A 169 -17.16 43.60 12.42
C ILE A 169 -18.06 44.19 13.53
N GLN A 170 -18.32 43.45 14.61
CA GLN A 170 -19.03 43.99 15.78
C GLN A 170 -18.24 45.10 16.51
N LYS A 171 -16.90 45.02 16.51
CA LYS A 171 -16.06 46.03 17.15
C LYS A 171 -15.97 47.31 16.31
N ILE A 172 -15.90 47.17 14.98
CA ILE A 172 -15.90 48.29 14.04
C ILE A 172 -17.28 48.98 14.03
N SER A 173 -18.39 48.25 14.03
CA SER A 173 -19.74 48.86 14.04
C SER A 173 -20.07 49.63 15.33
N ARG A 174 -19.32 49.39 16.41
CA ARG A 174 -19.41 50.13 17.68
C ARG A 174 -18.64 51.44 17.71
N ILE A 175 -17.67 51.62 16.81
CA ILE A 175 -16.84 52.84 16.71
C ILE A 175 -17.50 53.89 15.81
N TRP A 176 -18.47 53.49 14.98
CA TRP A 176 -19.19 54.35 14.03
C TRP A 176 -20.64 54.68 14.49
N LYS A 177 -20.85 54.79 15.80
CA LYS A 177 -22.03 55.43 16.44
C LYS A 177 -21.54 56.52 17.37
#